data_AF-A0A966LDD5-F1
#
_entry.id   AF-A0A966LDD5-F1
#
_cell.length_a   1.000
_cell.length_b   1.000
_cell.length_c   1.000
_cell.angle_alpha   90.00
_cell.angle_beta   90.00
_cell.angle_gamma   90.00
#
_symmetry.space_group_name_H-M   'P 1'
#
loop_
_entity.id
_entity.type
_entity.pdbx_description
1 polymer ?
#
loop_
_entity_poly.entity_id
_entity_poly.type
_entity_poly.pdbx_seq_one_letter_code
_entity_poly.pdbx_strand_id
1 'polypeptide(L)'
;MRNVFALPTSLAALSGAALLLSACGSADDASTEVSADTVEMPADAALAPIEEAPVADPSATVTDAPGAVETPEAGATAAGDAAANVAAEAAAAAEAPAE
;
A
#
# COMPACT_ATOMS: atom_id res chain seq x y z
N MET A 1 7.86 -12.51 -43.76
CA MET A 1 7.07 -11.51 -43.03
C MET A 1 6.64 -12.15 -41.72
N ARG A 2 7.29 -11.82 -40.60
CA ARG A 2 7.01 -12.42 -39.28
C ARG A 2 5.83 -11.68 -38.66
N ASN A 3 4.78 -12.42 -38.30
CA ASN A 3 3.57 -11.91 -37.68
C ASN A 3 3.91 -11.24 -36.34
N VAL A 4 3.72 -9.92 -36.28
CA VAL A 4 3.92 -9.07 -35.08
C VAL A 4 2.65 -9.04 -34.19
N PHE A 5 1.57 -9.73 -34.58
CA PHE A 5 0.23 -9.51 -34.02
C PHE A 5 -0.27 -10.63 -33.12
N ALA A 6 0.51 -11.00 -32.10
CA ALA A 6 0.03 -11.82 -31.00
C ALA A 6 0.73 -11.41 -29.69
N LEU A 7 0.67 -10.12 -29.35
CA LEU A 7 0.98 -9.70 -27.98
C LEU A 7 -0.21 -10.07 -27.08
N PRO A 8 0.00 -10.79 -25.96
CA PRO A 8 -1.07 -11.11 -25.02
C PRO A 8 -1.64 -9.81 -24.45
N THR A 9 -2.97 -9.70 -24.40
CA THR A 9 -3.71 -8.54 -23.86
C THR A 9 -3.21 -8.11 -22.48
N SER A 10 -2.73 -9.07 -21.68
CA SER A 10 -2.12 -8.84 -20.37
C SER A 10 -0.86 -7.95 -20.41
N LEU A 11 -0.04 -8.04 -21.47
CA LEU A 11 1.17 -7.26 -21.61
C LEU A 11 0.88 -5.81 -22.03
N ALA A 12 -0.20 -5.60 -22.81
CA ALA A 12 -0.70 -4.27 -23.15
C ALA A 12 -1.33 -3.56 -21.93
N ALA A 13 -2.04 -4.30 -21.07
CA ALA A 13 -2.60 -3.75 -19.83
C ALA A 13 -1.51 -3.34 -18.83
N LEU A 14 -0.46 -4.15 -18.69
CA LEU A 14 0.64 -3.87 -17.77
C LEU A 14 1.45 -2.63 -18.19
N SER A 15 1.66 -2.44 -19.48
CA SER A 15 2.36 -1.27 -20.03
C SER A 15 1.53 0.03 -19.89
N GLY A 16 0.21 -0.03 -20.04
CA GLY A 16 -0.67 1.11 -19.77
C GLY A 16 -0.68 1.53 -18.29
N ALA A 17 -0.72 0.56 -17.37
CA ALA A 17 -0.68 0.82 -15.93
C ALA A 17 0.65 1.46 -15.47
N ALA A 18 1.78 1.03 -16.05
CA ALA A 18 3.09 1.62 -15.76
C ALA A 18 3.19 3.08 -16.22
N LEU A 19 2.60 3.42 -17.37
CA LEU A 19 2.58 4.79 -17.89
C LEU A 19 1.66 5.71 -17.05
N LEU A 20 0.52 5.19 -16.57
CA LEU A 20 -0.38 5.91 -15.66
C LEU A 20 0.23 6.13 -14.26
N LEU A 21 1.05 5.18 -13.76
CA LEU A 21 1.78 5.35 -12.52
C LEU A 21 2.83 6.46 -12.61
N SER A 22 3.48 6.63 -13.77
CA SER A 22 4.41 7.76 -14.00
C SER A 22 3.72 9.13 -14.04
N ALA A 23 2.44 9.17 -14.42
CA ALA A 23 1.64 10.39 -14.43
C ALA A 23 1.06 10.75 -13.05
N CYS A 24 0.84 9.76 -12.18
CA CYS A 24 0.39 9.97 -10.79
C CYS A 24 1.57 10.06 -9.78
N GLY A 25 2.80 9.80 -10.25
CA GLY A 25 4.03 9.78 -9.45
C GLY A 25 5.11 10.74 -9.93
N SER A 26 4.76 11.83 -10.62
CA SER A 26 5.68 12.96 -10.76
C SER A 26 5.73 13.69 -9.43
N ALA A 27 6.47 13.13 -8.47
CA ALA A 27 6.86 13.85 -7.27
C ALA A 27 7.74 15.01 -7.75
N ASP A 28 7.16 16.20 -7.84
CA ASP A 28 7.93 17.43 -7.87
C ASP A 28 8.86 17.39 -6.66
N ASP A 29 10.16 17.58 -6.87
CA ASP A 29 11.15 17.54 -5.79
C ASP A 29 10.93 18.77 -4.89
N ALA A 30 9.99 18.66 -3.96
CA ALA A 30 9.68 19.69 -2.98
C ALA A 30 10.84 19.95 -1.99
N SER A 31 11.93 19.19 -2.10
CA SER A 31 13.15 19.33 -1.33
C SER A 31 13.79 20.72 -1.47
N THR A 32 13.58 21.43 -2.59
CA THR A 32 14.15 22.78 -2.82
C THR A 32 13.24 23.94 -2.42
N GLU A 33 11.93 23.72 -2.31
CA GLU A 33 10.93 24.76 -2.01
C GLU A 33 10.76 24.98 -0.50
N VAL A 34 11.19 24.02 0.32
CA VAL A 34 11.16 24.10 1.79
C VAL A 34 12.58 24.12 2.30
N SER A 35 13.13 25.33 2.51
CA SER A 35 14.19 25.47 3.51
C SER A 35 13.58 25.08 4.84
N ALA A 36 14.02 23.95 5.41
CA ALA A 36 13.65 23.57 6.75
C ALA A 36 14.16 24.67 7.68
N ASP A 37 13.27 25.62 8.00
CA ASP A 37 13.49 26.58 9.05
C ASP A 37 13.55 25.74 10.32
N THR A 38 14.77 25.33 10.70
CA THR A 38 15.01 24.60 11.93
C THR A 38 14.72 25.60 13.03
N VAL A 39 13.44 25.69 13.38
CA VAL A 39 12.98 26.44 14.54
C VAL A 39 13.88 26.03 15.69
N GLU A 40 14.58 27.02 16.25
CA GLU A 40 15.18 26.94 17.58
C GLU A 40 14.06 26.80 18.61
N MET A 41 13.25 25.75 18.48
CA MET A 41 12.25 25.35 19.44
C MET A 41 13.01 24.48 20.43
N PRO A 42 13.18 24.94 21.68
CA PRO A 42 13.84 24.16 22.71
C PRO A 42 13.20 22.77 22.79
N ALA A 43 14.00 21.72 22.97
CA ALA A 43 13.48 20.35 23.05
C ALA A 43 12.35 20.22 24.10
N ASP A 44 12.45 20.96 25.20
CA ASP A 44 11.45 21.01 26.25
C ASP A 44 10.11 21.60 25.79
N ALA A 45 10.13 22.56 24.86
CA ALA A 45 8.91 23.15 24.31
C ALA A 45 8.19 22.17 23.35
N ALA A 46 8.95 21.31 22.65
CA ALA A 46 8.39 20.28 21.79
C ALA A 46 7.77 19.10 22.59
N LEU A 47 8.25 18.87 23.82
CA LEU A 47 7.77 17.81 24.70
C LEU A 47 6.74 18.30 25.74
N ALA A 48 6.40 19.59 25.73
CA ALA A 48 5.41 20.14 26.63
C ALA A 48 4.06 19.41 26.44
N PRO A 49 3.38 19.03 27.54
CA PRO A 49 2.09 18.38 27.44
C PRO A 49 1.06 19.33 26.82
N ILE A 50 0.21 18.79 25.94
CA ILE A 50 -0.94 19.53 25.42
C ILE A 50 -2.00 19.57 26.53
N GLU A 51 -2.28 20.76 27.06
CA GLU A 51 -3.31 20.97 28.09
C GLU A 51 -4.71 21.18 27.51
N GLU A 52 -4.82 21.40 26.19
CA GLU A 52 -6.10 21.57 25.51
C GLU A 52 -6.89 20.26 25.45
N ALA A 53 -8.15 20.33 25.87
CA ALA A 53 -9.07 19.22 25.73
C ALA A 53 -9.36 18.97 24.24
N PRO A 54 -9.36 17.71 23.77
CA PRO A 54 -9.72 17.40 22.39
C PRO A 54 -11.11 17.95 22.05
N VAL A 55 -11.21 18.65 20.92
CA VAL A 55 -12.50 19.10 20.40
C VAL A 55 -13.24 17.90 19.82
N ALA A 56 -14.48 17.68 20.26
CA ALA A 56 -15.32 16.62 19.71
C ALA A 56 -15.66 16.93 18.24
N ASP A 57 -15.33 15.99 17.34
CA ASP A 57 -15.74 16.05 15.94
C ASP A 57 -17.22 15.63 15.83
N PRO A 58 -18.15 16.52 15.42
CA PRO A 58 -19.57 16.18 15.29
C PRO A 58 -19.84 15.19 14.15
N SER A 59 -18.90 15.00 13.22
CA SER A 59 -18.97 14.02 12.14
C SER A 59 -18.40 12.66 12.55
N ALA A 60 -17.73 12.54 13.71
CA ALA A 60 -17.26 11.27 14.22
C ALA A 60 -18.44 10.43 14.71
N THR A 61 -18.79 9.41 13.95
CA THR A 61 -19.88 8.46 14.27
C THR A 61 -19.37 7.17 14.90
N VAL A 62 -18.05 7.01 15.03
CA VAL A 62 -17.43 5.83 15.64
C VAL A 62 -17.45 5.99 17.15
N THR A 63 -18.36 5.29 17.81
CA THR A 63 -18.31 5.05 19.26
C THR A 63 -17.36 3.88 19.49
N ASP A 64 -16.05 4.14 19.55
CA ASP A 64 -15.09 3.09 19.95
C ASP A 64 -15.19 2.86 21.46
N ALA A 65 -16.26 2.19 21.88
CA ALA A 65 -16.10 1.24 22.96
C ALA A 65 -15.28 0.10 22.36
N PRO A 66 -14.17 -0.37 22.98
CA PRO A 66 -13.38 -1.45 22.44
C PRO A 66 -14.29 -2.68 22.30
N GLY A 67 -14.83 -2.85 21.10
CA GLY A 67 -15.64 -4.00 20.73
C GLY A 67 -14.76 -5.22 20.91
N ALA A 68 -15.34 -6.30 21.43
CA ALA A 68 -14.68 -7.59 21.52
C ALA A 68 -13.89 -7.82 20.23
N VAL A 69 -12.58 -8.04 20.36
CA VAL A 69 -11.69 -8.40 19.26
C VAL A 69 -12.41 -9.40 18.36
N GLU A 70 -12.87 -8.96 17.19
CA GLU A 70 -13.32 -9.90 16.17
C GLU A 70 -12.06 -10.63 15.73
N THR A 71 -11.89 -11.86 16.24
CA THR A 71 -10.82 -12.73 15.78
C THR A 71 -11.04 -12.97 14.27
N PRO A 72 -10.10 -12.58 13.39
CA PRO A 72 -10.24 -12.81 11.97
C PRO A 72 -9.88 -14.28 11.66
N GLU A 73 -10.68 -15.24 12.13
CA GLU A 73 -10.28 -16.66 12.13
C GLU A 73 -10.43 -17.33 10.76
N ALA A 74 -11.43 -16.92 9.97
CA ALA A 74 -11.71 -17.56 8.69
C ALA A 74 -10.90 -16.98 7.52
N GLY A 75 -10.75 -15.66 7.46
CA GLY A 75 -10.11 -14.98 6.31
C GLY A 75 -8.61 -15.20 6.24
N ALA A 76 -7.91 -15.14 7.37
CA ALA A 76 -6.47 -15.32 7.43
C ALA A 76 -6.05 -16.75 7.05
N THR A 77 -6.79 -17.75 7.54
CA THR A 77 -6.58 -19.17 7.21
C THR A 77 -6.82 -19.43 5.73
N ALA A 78 -7.94 -18.97 5.18
CA ALA A 78 -8.26 -19.12 3.76
C ALA A 78 -7.24 -18.45 2.83
N ALA A 79 -6.73 -17.27 3.22
CA ALA A 79 -5.66 -16.59 2.48
C ALA A 79 -4.34 -17.37 2.52
N GLY A 80 -4.00 -17.98 3.66
CA GLY A 80 -2.83 -18.84 3.81
C GLY A 80 -2.91 -20.08 2.93
N ASP A 81 -4.06 -20.76 2.91
CA ASP A 81 -4.29 -21.95 2.08
C ASP A 81 -4.22 -21.62 0.59
N ALA A 82 -4.80 -20.49 0.16
CA ALA A 82 -4.72 -20.03 -1.21
C ALA A 82 -3.29 -19.72 -1.64
N ALA A 83 -2.50 -19.07 -0.77
CA ALA A 83 -1.09 -18.77 -1.04
C ALA A 83 -0.24 -20.06 -1.14
N ALA A 84 -0.49 -21.05 -0.27
CA ALA A 84 0.20 -22.33 -0.30
C ALA A 84 -0.08 -23.10 -1.61
N ASN A 85 -1.32 -23.10 -2.08
CA ASN A 85 -1.69 -23.74 -3.35
C ASN A 85 -0.99 -23.08 -4.55
N VAL A 86 -0.96 -21.75 -4.63
CA VAL A 86 -0.26 -21.02 -5.69
C VAL A 86 1.24 -21.31 -5.68
N ALA A 87 1.86 -21.38 -4.49
CA ALA A 87 3.27 -21.73 -4.37
C ALA A 87 3.56 -23.16 -4.84
N ALA A 88 2.68 -24.12 -4.54
CA ALA A 88 2.80 -25.51 -4.99
C ALA A 88 2.65 -25.64 -6.51
N GLU A 89 1.68 -24.95 -7.11
CA GLU A 89 1.50 -24.91 -8.57
C GLU A 89 2.71 -24.29 -9.28
N ALA A 90 3.25 -23.20 -8.74
CA ALA A 90 4.44 -22.55 -9.29
C ALA A 90 5.68 -23.46 -9.21
N ALA A 91 5.87 -24.20 -8.10
CA ALA A 91 6.96 -25.15 -7.96
C ALA A 91 6.82 -26.32 -8.95
N ALA A 92 5.60 -26.87 -9.11
CA ALA A 92 5.34 -27.93 -10.09
C ALA A 92 5.57 -27.47 -11.53
N ALA A 93 5.21 -26.22 -11.87
CA ALA A 93 5.47 -25.63 -13.17
C ALA A 93 6.98 -25.38 -13.42
N ALA A 94 7.76 -25.13 -12.37
CA ALA A 94 9.21 -24.95 -12.48
C ALA A 94 9.98 -26.27 -12.63
N GLU A 95 9.44 -27.38 -12.13
CA GLU A 95 10.02 -28.72 -12.29
C GLU A 95 9.57 -29.45 -13.56
N ALA A 96 8.49 -29.00 -14.21
CA ALA A 96 8.09 -29.51 -15.50
C ALA A 96 9.18 -29.19 -16.54
N PRO A 97 9.67 -30.19 -17.32
CA PRO A 97 10.63 -29.91 -18.38
C PRO A 97 9.97 -28.97 -19.40
N ALA A 98 10.63 -27.85 -19.67
CA ALA A 98 10.23 -26.96 -20.75
C ALA A 98 10.33 -27.75 -22.07
N GLU A 99 9.18 -28.05 -22.69
CA GLU A 99 9.13 -28.52 -24.08
C GLU A 99 9.44 -27.38 -25.06
#